data_AF-A0A0D9PGJ3-F1
#
_entry.id   AF-A0A0D9PGJ3-F1
#
_cell.length_a   1.000
_cell.length_b   1.000
_cell.length_c   1.000
_cell.angle_alpha   90.00
_cell.angle_beta   90.00
_cell.angle_gamma   90.00
#
_symmetry.space_group_name_H-M   'P 1'
#
loop_
_entity.id
_entity.type
_entity.pdbx_description
1 polymer ?
#
loop_
_entity_poly.entity_id
_entity_poly.type
_entity_poly.pdbx_seq_one_letter_code
_entity_poly.pdbx_strand_id
1 'polypeptide(L)'
;SIVPIATRFQEVDRQGAKVGAEQRLTVARDDGIRENVSVEALARLKPAFKPGGASTAGNSSQVSDGAAATLLMSRGTATRLGLSDRIIGKFVSAAVVGCAPDAMGIGPALAIPKLLASHGLAVGDVDRWEINEAFASQALYCLRKLGLEDAWAAGRVNPTGGAIALGHPLGATGARMTSTLVHGMRRDGHDLGVVSMCVGTGMGMAGLFAREA
;
A
#
# COMPACT_ATOMS: atom_id res chain seq x y z
N SER A 1 -11.28 -1.91 2.61
CA SER A 1 -12.62 -2.14 2.02
C SER A 1 -12.71 -1.26 0.80
N ILE A 2 -13.04 -1.82 -0.36
CA ILE A 2 -13.37 -0.99 -1.52
C ILE A 2 -14.78 -0.43 -1.39
N VAL A 3 -15.04 0.70 -2.03
CA VAL A 3 -16.40 1.22 -2.20
C VAL A 3 -17.04 0.43 -3.35
N PRO A 4 -18.26 -0.12 -3.21
CA PRO A 4 -18.93 -0.80 -4.32
C PRO A 4 -19.10 0.13 -5.53
N ILE A 5 -18.64 -0.32 -6.71
CA ILE A 5 -18.72 0.44 -7.96
C ILE A 5 -19.60 -0.33 -8.94
N ALA A 6 -20.67 0.31 -9.41
CA ALA A 6 -21.43 -0.16 -10.56
C ALA A 6 -20.63 0.13 -11.83
N THR A 7 -20.35 -0.89 -12.63
CA THR A 7 -19.58 -0.76 -13.87
C THR A 7 -20.18 -1.60 -14.99
N ARG A 8 -19.67 -1.38 -16.20
CA ARG A 8 -19.91 -2.21 -17.38
C ARG A 8 -18.72 -3.13 -17.56
N PHE A 9 -19.00 -4.41 -17.79
CA PHE A 9 -18.01 -5.43 -18.03
C PHE A 9 -18.25 -6.08 -19.39
N GLN A 10 -17.17 -6.26 -20.13
CA GLN A 10 -17.17 -6.93 -21.42
C GLN A 10 -15.97 -7.87 -21.42
N GLU A 11 -16.23 -9.16 -21.55
CA GLU A 11 -15.16 -10.14 -21.71
C GLU A 11 -14.40 -9.86 -23.01
N VAL A 12 -13.08 -10.06 -22.98
CA VAL A 12 -12.22 -9.95 -24.15
C VAL A 12 -11.40 -11.22 -24.32
N ASP A 13 -11.20 -11.64 -25.57
CA ASP A 13 -10.31 -12.76 -25.88
C ASP A 13 -8.83 -12.37 -25.72
N ARG A 14 -7.92 -13.31 -26.01
CA ARG A 14 -6.47 -13.08 -25.92
C ARG A 14 -5.96 -12.03 -26.91
N GLN A 15 -6.72 -11.73 -27.95
CA GLN A 15 -6.42 -10.71 -28.96
C GLN A 15 -7.07 -9.36 -28.60
N GLY A 16 -7.81 -9.29 -27.49
CA GLY A 16 -8.52 -8.09 -27.03
C GLY A 16 -9.86 -7.86 -27.72
N ALA A 17 -10.36 -8.79 -28.52
CA ALA A 17 -11.66 -8.67 -29.16
C ALA A 17 -12.78 -8.97 -28.16
N LYS A 18 -13.88 -8.21 -28.22
CA LYS A 18 -15.03 -8.36 -27.33
C LYS A 18 -15.71 -9.72 -27.54
N VAL A 19 -15.93 -10.44 -26.46
CA VAL A 19 -16.62 -11.73 -26.42
C VAL A 19 -17.94 -11.57 -25.67
N GLY A 20 -19.05 -12.00 -26.28
CA GLY A 20 -20.38 -11.94 -25.67
C GLY A 20 -20.98 -10.53 -25.54
N ALA A 21 -22.08 -10.43 -24.79
CA ALA A 21 -22.75 -9.16 -24.53
C ALA A 21 -22.15 -8.43 -23.31
N GLU A 22 -22.16 -7.10 -23.34
CA GLU A 22 -21.79 -6.26 -22.21
C GLU A 22 -22.76 -6.50 -21.03
N GLN A 23 -22.20 -6.64 -19.83
CA GLN A 23 -22.95 -6.87 -18.60
C GLN A 23 -22.78 -5.69 -17.65
N ARG A 24 -23.83 -5.39 -16.87
CA ARG A 24 -23.70 -4.49 -15.71
C ARG A 24 -23.45 -5.32 -14.47
N LEU A 25 -22.40 -4.98 -13.73
CA LEU A 25 -22.07 -5.63 -12.48
C LEU A 25 -21.64 -4.62 -11.42
N THR A 26 -21.70 -5.04 -10.16
CA THR A 26 -21.18 -4.27 -9.02
C THR A 26 -19.90 -4.93 -8.53
N VAL A 27 -18.78 -4.22 -8.67
CA VAL A 27 -17.49 -4.62 -8.09
C VAL A 27 -17.49 -4.17 -6.64
N ALA A 28 -17.47 -5.11 -5.69
CA ALA A 28 -17.53 -4.83 -4.26
C ALA A 28 -16.38 -5.46 -3.44
N ARG A 29 -15.47 -6.18 -4.10
CA ARG A 29 -14.30 -6.84 -3.49
C ARG A 29 -13.08 -6.71 -4.40
N ASP A 30 -11.90 -6.69 -3.79
CA ASP A 30 -10.63 -6.85 -4.51
C ASP A 30 -10.57 -8.26 -5.12
N ASP A 31 -10.37 -8.35 -6.43
CA ASP A 31 -10.40 -9.61 -7.19
C ASP A 31 -9.01 -10.23 -7.45
N GLY A 32 -7.95 -9.53 -7.03
CA GLY A 32 -6.56 -9.99 -7.08
C GLY A 32 -6.20 -11.03 -6.02
N ILE A 33 -7.00 -11.14 -4.95
CA ILE A 33 -6.72 -12.07 -3.85
C ILE A 33 -6.82 -13.52 -4.36
N ARG A 34 -5.85 -14.35 -3.97
CA ARG A 34 -5.80 -15.78 -4.29
C ARG A 34 -5.82 -16.55 -2.98
N GLU A 35 -6.93 -17.23 -2.68
CA GLU A 35 -7.11 -17.94 -1.41
C GLU A 35 -6.31 -19.24 -1.32
N ASN A 36 -6.03 -19.88 -2.47
CA ASN A 36 -5.36 -21.19 -2.55
C ASN A 36 -3.87 -21.08 -2.91
N VAL A 37 -3.15 -20.13 -2.29
CA VAL A 37 -1.70 -19.97 -2.52
C VAL A 37 -0.92 -20.93 -1.61
N SER A 38 0.08 -21.61 -2.18
CA SER A 38 1.03 -22.44 -1.43
C SER A 38 2.46 -22.07 -1.80
N VAL A 39 3.41 -22.31 -0.88
CA VAL A 39 4.84 -22.05 -1.12
C VAL A 39 5.35 -22.88 -2.30
N GLU A 40 4.89 -24.13 -2.41
CA GLU A 40 5.23 -25.05 -3.50
C GLU A 40 4.72 -24.54 -4.85
N ALA A 41 3.51 -23.96 -4.89
CA ALA A 41 2.97 -23.37 -6.09
C ALA A 41 3.75 -22.12 -6.50
N LEU A 42 4.09 -21.25 -5.54
CA LEU A 42 4.89 -20.04 -5.78
C LEU A 42 6.31 -20.39 -6.28
N ALA A 43 6.92 -21.43 -5.74
CA ALA A 43 8.26 -21.89 -6.13
C ALA A 43 8.35 -22.41 -7.58
N ARG A 44 7.22 -22.82 -8.17
CA ARG A 44 7.13 -23.29 -9.56
C ARG A 44 7.00 -22.14 -10.58
N LEU A 45 6.76 -20.92 -10.12
CA LEU A 45 6.57 -19.78 -11.02
C LEU A 45 7.88 -19.40 -11.72
N LYS A 46 7.79 -19.13 -13.01
CA LYS A 46 8.94 -18.70 -13.81
C LYS A 46 9.35 -17.27 -13.43
N PRO A 47 10.65 -16.95 -13.50
CA PRO A 47 11.13 -15.58 -13.35
C PRO A 47 10.49 -14.64 -14.39
N ALA A 48 10.06 -13.46 -13.97
CA ALA A 48 9.31 -12.53 -14.80
C ALA A 48 10.20 -11.58 -15.64
N PHE A 49 11.42 -11.27 -15.17
CA PHE A 49 12.24 -10.20 -15.76
C PHE A 49 13.53 -10.66 -16.42
N LYS A 50 14.19 -11.68 -15.87
CA LYS A 50 15.43 -12.23 -16.44
C LYS A 50 15.55 -13.73 -16.18
N PRO A 51 16.20 -14.50 -17.08
CA PRO A 51 16.54 -15.88 -16.83
C PRO A 51 17.31 -16.04 -15.50
N GLY A 52 16.90 -17.00 -14.67
CA GLY A 52 17.49 -17.24 -13.35
C GLY A 52 17.23 -16.17 -12.29
N GLY A 53 16.34 -15.18 -12.55
CA GLY A 53 15.94 -14.18 -11.55
C GLY A 53 15.03 -14.74 -10.46
N ALA A 54 14.94 -14.04 -9.32
CA ALA A 54 14.07 -14.44 -8.20
C ALA A 54 12.66 -13.81 -8.24
N SER A 55 12.48 -12.72 -8.97
CA SER A 55 11.18 -12.05 -9.09
C SER A 55 10.26 -12.80 -10.06
N THR A 56 9.09 -13.20 -9.57
CA THR A 56 8.05 -13.92 -10.29
C THR A 56 6.72 -13.17 -10.18
N ALA A 57 5.70 -13.57 -10.94
CA ALA A 57 4.36 -12.99 -10.82
C ALA A 57 3.73 -13.19 -9.43
N GLY A 58 4.16 -14.20 -8.66
CA GLY A 58 3.60 -14.50 -7.34
C GLY A 58 4.26 -13.75 -6.18
N ASN A 59 5.40 -13.10 -6.42
CA ASN A 59 6.11 -12.29 -5.42
C ASN A 59 6.30 -10.83 -5.86
N SER A 60 5.53 -10.41 -6.85
CA SER A 60 5.45 -9.05 -7.36
C SER A 60 3.99 -8.58 -7.28
N SER A 61 3.78 -7.28 -7.09
CA SER A 61 2.42 -6.74 -7.10
C SER A 61 1.75 -6.94 -8.45
N GLN A 62 0.45 -7.22 -8.43
CA GLN A 62 -0.35 -7.31 -9.65
C GLN A 62 -0.47 -5.93 -10.30
N VAL A 63 -0.43 -5.90 -11.64
CA VAL A 63 -0.92 -4.75 -12.39
C VAL A 63 -2.44 -4.69 -12.18
N SER A 64 -2.93 -3.55 -11.73
CA SER A 64 -4.32 -3.44 -11.28
C SER A 64 -4.89 -2.08 -11.62
N ASP A 65 -6.20 -2.07 -11.88
CA ASP A 65 -6.97 -0.85 -12.05
C ASP A 65 -7.64 -0.48 -10.73
N GLY A 66 -7.66 0.81 -10.41
CA GLY A 66 -8.28 1.27 -9.18
C GLY A 66 -8.14 2.77 -8.97
N ALA A 67 -9.00 3.31 -8.12
CA ALA A 67 -9.00 4.70 -7.71
C ALA A 67 -9.16 4.80 -6.19
N ALA A 68 -8.54 5.82 -5.61
CA ALA A 68 -8.70 6.15 -4.20
C ALA A 68 -8.66 7.67 -4.05
N ALA A 69 -9.42 8.18 -3.08
CA ALA A 69 -9.50 9.61 -2.78
C ALA A 69 -9.26 9.84 -1.29
N THR A 70 -8.63 10.96 -0.97
CA THR A 70 -8.43 11.42 0.40
C THR A 70 -8.79 12.90 0.48
N LEU A 71 -9.76 13.23 1.33
CA LEU A 71 -10.16 14.61 1.58
C LEU A 71 -9.37 15.16 2.77
N LEU A 72 -8.56 16.20 2.55
CA LEU A 72 -7.85 16.91 3.60
C LEU A 72 -8.46 18.29 3.83
N MET A 73 -8.46 18.72 5.08
CA MET A 73 -8.91 20.04 5.49
C MET A 73 -8.14 20.49 6.73
N SER A 74 -8.02 21.80 6.93
CA SER A 74 -7.57 22.32 8.22
C SER A 74 -8.62 22.01 9.29
N ARG A 75 -8.17 21.76 10.54
CA ARG A 75 -9.08 21.49 11.67
C ARG A 75 -10.12 22.61 11.85
N GLY A 76 -9.69 23.87 11.78
CA GLY A 76 -10.59 25.01 11.92
C GLY A 76 -11.68 25.05 10.84
N THR A 77 -11.37 24.67 9.60
CA THR A 77 -12.37 24.55 8.53
C THR A 77 -13.32 23.38 8.79
N ALA A 78 -12.81 22.22 9.22
CA ALA A 78 -13.66 21.08 9.60
C ALA A 78 -14.68 21.47 10.68
N THR A 79 -14.21 22.15 11.74
CA THR A 79 -15.06 22.62 12.84
C THR A 79 -16.09 23.64 12.36
N ARG A 80 -15.69 24.63 11.57
CA ARG A 80 -16.61 25.65 11.03
C ARG A 80 -17.70 25.05 10.13
N LEU A 81 -17.40 23.96 9.42
CA LEU A 81 -18.35 23.24 8.57
C LEU A 81 -19.17 22.19 9.33
N GLY A 82 -18.98 22.04 10.66
CA GLY A 82 -19.69 21.03 11.46
C GLY A 82 -19.22 19.59 11.18
N LEU A 83 -18.00 19.40 10.69
CA LEU A 83 -17.42 18.11 10.30
C LEU A 83 -16.44 17.55 11.35
N SER A 84 -16.43 18.09 12.57
CA SER A 84 -15.50 17.66 13.63
C SER A 84 -15.59 16.16 13.93
N ASP A 85 -16.81 15.60 13.94
CA ASP A 85 -17.09 14.18 14.16
C ASP A 85 -16.84 13.29 12.93
N ARG A 86 -16.38 13.89 11.82
CA ARG A 86 -15.99 13.21 10.57
C ARG A 86 -14.49 13.14 10.38
N ILE A 87 -13.69 13.74 11.26
CA ILE A 87 -12.24 13.63 11.23
C ILE A 87 -11.86 12.20 11.60
N ILE A 88 -11.24 11.47 10.67
CA ILE A 88 -10.85 10.06 10.88
C ILE A 88 -9.36 9.87 11.18
N GLY A 89 -8.57 10.94 11.06
CA GLY A 89 -7.14 10.93 11.33
C GLY A 89 -6.49 12.26 10.96
N LYS A 90 -5.22 12.42 11.34
CA LYS A 90 -4.41 13.61 11.11
C LYS A 90 -3.20 13.25 10.26
N PHE A 91 -3.02 13.94 9.13
CA PHE A 91 -1.74 13.98 8.44
C PHE A 91 -0.76 14.84 9.23
N VAL A 92 0.35 14.25 9.67
CA VAL A 92 1.35 14.95 10.50
C VAL A 92 2.43 15.56 9.62
N SER A 93 3.08 14.75 8.78
CA SER A 93 4.10 15.21 7.83
C SER A 93 4.43 14.11 6.81
N ALA A 94 5.25 14.46 5.82
CA ALA A 94 5.85 13.48 4.92
C ALA A 94 7.32 13.81 4.66
N ALA A 95 8.11 12.78 4.34
CA ALA A 95 9.48 12.91 3.89
C ALA A 95 9.64 12.23 2.54
N VAL A 96 10.41 12.89 1.66
CA VAL A 96 10.86 12.35 0.37
C VAL A 96 12.39 12.33 0.35
N VAL A 97 12.95 11.29 -0.24
CA VAL A 97 14.40 11.08 -0.40
C VAL A 97 14.69 10.54 -1.80
N GLY A 98 15.84 10.93 -2.35
CA GLY A 98 16.39 10.32 -3.55
C GLY A 98 17.26 9.10 -3.21
N CYS A 99 17.36 8.16 -4.16
CA CYS A 99 18.27 7.03 -4.13
C CYS A 99 18.70 6.68 -5.56
N ALA A 100 19.63 5.74 -5.71
CA ALA A 100 20.08 5.31 -7.03
C ALA A 100 18.89 4.70 -7.82
N PRO A 101 18.68 5.06 -9.10
CA PRO A 101 17.52 4.59 -9.88
C PRO A 101 17.46 3.06 -10.03
N ASP A 102 18.61 2.40 -10.11
CA ASP A 102 18.76 0.94 -10.18
C ASP A 102 18.48 0.23 -8.84
N ALA A 103 18.47 0.98 -7.74
CA ALA A 103 18.16 0.52 -6.40
C ALA A 103 16.86 1.12 -5.84
N MET A 104 15.97 1.66 -6.69
CA MET A 104 14.77 2.41 -6.26
C MET A 104 13.93 1.74 -5.16
N GLY A 105 13.93 0.40 -5.10
CA GLY A 105 13.22 -0.38 -4.09
C GLY A 105 13.64 -0.06 -2.65
N ILE A 106 14.83 0.49 -2.41
CA ILE A 106 15.29 0.84 -1.05
C ILE A 106 14.66 2.12 -0.50
N GLY A 107 13.88 2.84 -1.31
CA GLY A 107 13.30 4.14 -0.96
C GLY A 107 12.68 4.21 0.46
N PRO A 108 11.80 3.27 0.87
CA PRO A 108 11.23 3.24 2.22
C PRO A 108 12.28 3.17 3.34
N ALA A 109 13.34 2.37 3.14
CA ALA A 109 14.43 2.22 4.11
C ALA A 109 15.22 3.51 4.36
N LEU A 110 15.09 4.49 3.46
CA LEU A 110 15.71 5.81 3.57
C LEU A 110 14.71 6.89 4.01
N ALA A 111 13.47 6.82 3.50
CA ALA A 111 12.44 7.81 3.78
C ALA A 111 11.90 7.71 5.20
N ILE A 112 11.69 6.48 5.71
CA ILE A 112 11.15 6.24 7.05
C ILE A 112 12.09 6.80 8.13
N PRO A 113 13.40 6.50 8.16
CA PRO A 113 14.29 7.06 9.18
C PRO A 113 14.34 8.59 9.16
N LYS A 114 14.35 9.20 7.97
CA LYS A 114 14.31 10.67 7.81
C LYS A 114 13.04 11.27 8.40
N LEU A 115 11.88 10.65 8.11
CA LEU A 115 10.59 11.07 8.65
C LEU A 115 10.60 10.98 10.17
N LEU A 116 10.92 9.82 10.74
CA LEU A 116 10.87 9.61 12.18
C LEU A 116 11.85 10.51 12.94
N ALA A 117 13.08 10.67 12.44
CA ALA A 117 14.08 11.54 13.04
C ALA A 117 13.61 13.00 13.13
N SER A 118 12.85 13.50 12.14
CA SER A 118 12.30 14.87 12.16
C SER A 118 11.25 15.11 13.25
N HIS A 119 10.71 14.04 13.86
CA HIS A 119 9.74 14.09 14.96
C HIS A 119 10.29 13.51 16.27
N GLY A 120 11.59 13.14 16.31
CA GLY A 120 12.17 12.48 17.48
C GLY A 120 11.58 11.10 17.79
N LEU A 121 11.00 10.44 16.79
CA LEU A 121 10.39 9.12 16.91
C LEU A 121 11.39 8.02 16.56
N ALA A 122 11.21 6.87 17.18
CA ALA A 122 11.83 5.60 16.84
C ALA A 122 10.85 4.70 16.07
N VAL A 123 11.38 3.67 15.42
CA VAL A 123 10.56 2.63 14.75
C VAL A 123 9.59 1.96 15.73
N GLY A 124 9.98 1.80 17.00
CA GLY A 124 9.15 1.21 18.05
C GLY A 124 7.89 2.02 18.38
N ASP A 125 7.88 3.33 18.12
CA ASP A 125 6.78 4.24 18.47
C ASP A 125 5.62 4.20 17.46
N VAL A 126 5.80 3.52 16.32
CA VAL A 126 4.77 3.41 15.29
C VAL A 126 4.00 2.11 15.46
N ASP A 127 2.68 2.24 15.59
CA ASP A 127 1.79 1.13 15.88
C ASP A 127 1.34 0.37 14.62
N ARG A 128 1.27 1.05 13.47
CA ARG A 128 0.82 0.46 12.21
C ARG A 128 1.62 0.94 11.00
N TRP A 129 1.97 0.01 10.13
CA TRP A 129 2.74 0.26 8.92
C TRP A 129 1.97 -0.21 7.70
N GLU A 130 1.83 0.67 6.72
CA GLU A 130 1.48 0.30 5.35
C GLU A 130 2.72 0.57 4.48
N ILE A 131 3.46 -0.48 4.12
CA ILE A 131 4.66 -0.40 3.28
C ILE A 131 4.34 -1.09 1.95
N ASN A 132 4.48 -0.37 0.83
CA ASN A 132 4.06 -0.89 -0.47
C ASN A 132 4.88 -2.12 -0.88
N GLU A 133 4.20 -3.14 -1.42
CA GLU A 133 4.79 -4.42 -1.82
C GLU A 133 4.91 -4.51 -3.34
N ALA A 134 5.52 -3.51 -3.98
CA ALA A 134 5.74 -3.56 -5.45
C ALA A 134 6.47 -4.84 -5.87
N PHE A 135 7.50 -5.20 -5.10
CA PHE A 135 8.17 -6.50 -5.14
C PHE A 135 8.44 -7.00 -3.72
N ALA A 136 8.34 -8.31 -3.50
CA ALA A 136 8.66 -8.92 -2.21
C ALA A 136 10.13 -8.67 -1.82
N SER A 137 11.04 -8.67 -2.79
CA SER A 137 12.48 -8.44 -2.57
C SER A 137 12.76 -7.08 -1.90
N GLN A 138 12.16 -6.01 -2.41
CA GLN A 138 12.34 -4.66 -1.84
C GLN A 138 11.61 -4.50 -0.51
N ALA A 139 10.42 -5.11 -0.36
CA ALA A 139 9.65 -5.03 0.86
C ALA A 139 10.42 -5.70 2.01
N LEU A 140 10.88 -6.94 1.79
CA LEU A 140 11.69 -7.68 2.76
C LEU A 140 13.02 -6.97 3.08
N TYR A 141 13.69 -6.40 2.07
CA TYR A 141 14.88 -5.60 2.30
C TYR A 141 14.60 -4.41 3.24
N CYS A 142 13.53 -3.65 2.98
CA CYS A 142 13.17 -2.51 3.80
C CYS A 142 12.82 -2.92 5.23
N LEU A 143 12.06 -4.01 5.42
CA LEU A 143 11.72 -4.50 6.75
C LEU A 143 12.96 -4.88 7.55
N ARG A 144 13.87 -5.66 6.96
CA ARG A 144 15.14 -6.05 7.59
C ARG A 144 16.00 -4.85 7.92
N LYS A 145 16.14 -3.92 6.97
CA LYS A 145 16.98 -2.74 7.15
C LYS A 145 16.48 -1.82 8.26
N LEU A 146 15.17 -1.78 8.47
CA LEU A 146 14.51 -0.96 9.48
C LEU A 146 14.27 -1.68 10.82
N GLY A 147 14.60 -2.98 10.91
CA GLY A 147 14.32 -3.78 12.11
C GLY A 147 12.82 -4.02 12.35
N LEU A 148 12.03 -4.11 11.28
CA LEU A 148 10.57 -4.27 11.32
C LEU A 148 10.08 -5.72 11.27
N GLU A 149 10.97 -6.72 11.30
CA GLU A 149 10.58 -8.13 11.20
C GLU A 149 9.69 -8.57 12.36
N ASP A 150 9.99 -8.14 13.59
CA ASP A 150 9.14 -8.42 14.77
C ASP A 150 7.79 -7.70 14.67
N ALA A 151 7.78 -6.47 14.14
CA ALA A 151 6.53 -5.73 13.91
C ALA A 151 5.68 -6.40 12.84
N TRP A 152 6.30 -6.94 11.78
CA TRP A 152 5.60 -7.72 10.75
C TRP A 152 5.05 -9.02 11.32
N ALA A 153 5.85 -9.78 12.08
CA ALA A 153 5.40 -11.01 12.74
C ALA A 153 4.27 -10.78 13.75
N ALA A 154 4.28 -9.63 14.43
CA ALA A 154 3.21 -9.20 15.33
C ALA A 154 1.96 -8.62 14.62
N GLY A 155 1.91 -8.64 13.29
CA GLY A 155 0.76 -8.12 12.54
C GLY A 155 0.63 -6.60 12.59
N ARG A 156 1.74 -5.86 12.68
CA ARG A 156 1.75 -4.38 12.61
C ARG A 156 2.14 -3.84 11.23
N VAL A 157 2.67 -4.68 10.34
CA VAL A 157 3.03 -4.31 8.96
C VAL A 157 2.08 -4.98 7.98
N ASN A 158 1.37 -4.18 7.17
CA ASN A 158 0.39 -4.61 6.18
C ASN A 158 -0.60 -5.67 6.71
N PRO A 159 -1.23 -5.51 7.89
CA PRO A 159 -2.00 -6.59 8.53
C PRO A 159 -3.27 -7.01 7.78
N THR A 160 -3.71 -6.21 6.82
CA THR A 160 -4.85 -6.54 5.94
C THR A 160 -4.40 -7.00 4.56
N GLY A 161 -3.14 -7.40 4.41
CA GLY A 161 -2.51 -7.69 3.12
C GLY A 161 -1.99 -6.44 2.42
N GLY A 162 -1.02 -6.62 1.53
CA GLY A 162 -0.42 -5.55 0.73
C GLY A 162 -0.60 -5.76 -0.78
N ALA A 163 0.20 -5.05 -1.57
CA ALA A 163 0.02 -4.95 -3.01
C ALA A 163 0.27 -6.25 -3.79
N ILE A 164 0.95 -7.26 -3.20
CA ILE A 164 1.08 -8.58 -3.83
C ILE A 164 -0.30 -9.25 -3.95
N ALA A 165 -1.14 -9.12 -2.93
CA ALA A 165 -2.49 -9.67 -2.92
C ALA A 165 -3.55 -8.69 -3.45
N LEU A 166 -3.47 -7.42 -3.05
CA LEU A 166 -4.48 -6.38 -3.33
C LEU A 166 -4.24 -5.65 -4.66
N GLY A 167 -3.07 -5.81 -5.27
CA GLY A 167 -2.70 -5.09 -6.48
C GLY A 167 -2.06 -3.71 -6.26
N HIS A 168 -1.48 -3.19 -7.34
CA HIS A 168 -0.76 -1.92 -7.37
C HIS A 168 -1.24 -1.00 -8.50
N PRO A 169 -2.42 -0.36 -8.35
CA PRO A 169 -2.83 0.73 -9.22
C PRO A 169 -1.92 1.94 -8.95
N LEU A 170 -0.92 2.15 -9.82
CA LEU A 170 0.26 2.97 -9.57
C LEU A 170 -0.06 4.30 -8.86
N GLY A 171 -0.83 5.17 -9.51
CA GLY A 171 -1.18 6.49 -8.97
C GLY A 171 -2.15 6.45 -7.78
N ALA A 172 -2.98 5.42 -7.66
CA ALA A 172 -3.97 5.30 -6.60
C ALA A 172 -3.39 4.67 -5.31
N THR A 173 -2.25 3.99 -5.39
CA THR A 173 -1.71 3.20 -4.28
C THR A 173 -1.44 4.03 -3.03
N GLY A 174 -0.90 5.24 -3.15
CA GLY A 174 -0.65 6.10 -1.99
C GLY A 174 -1.93 6.49 -1.23
N ALA A 175 -2.98 6.86 -1.96
CA ALA A 175 -4.28 7.17 -1.36
C ALA A 175 -4.98 5.92 -0.81
N ARG A 176 -4.88 4.78 -1.52
CA ARG A 176 -5.42 3.48 -1.06
C ARG A 176 -4.77 3.04 0.24
N MET A 177 -3.45 3.12 0.33
CA MET A 177 -2.70 2.78 1.55
C MET A 177 -3.03 3.75 2.69
N THR A 178 -3.17 5.05 2.42
CA THR A 178 -3.63 6.02 3.42
C THR A 178 -5.01 5.65 3.97
N SER A 179 -5.97 5.30 3.11
CA SER A 179 -7.29 4.83 3.55
C SER A 179 -7.18 3.56 4.39
N THR A 180 -6.39 2.59 3.95
CA THR A 180 -6.15 1.31 4.66
C THR A 180 -5.55 1.56 6.05
N LEU A 181 -4.52 2.42 6.13
CA LEU A 181 -3.85 2.79 7.36
C LEU A 181 -4.82 3.43 8.36
N VAL A 182 -5.50 4.50 7.95
CA VAL A 182 -6.33 5.31 8.87
C VAL A 182 -7.52 4.53 9.40
N HIS A 183 -8.20 3.76 8.53
CA HIS A 183 -9.29 2.89 8.98
C HIS A 183 -8.79 1.73 9.86
N GLY A 184 -7.62 1.17 9.54
CA GLY A 184 -6.97 0.15 10.35
C GLY A 184 -6.60 0.67 11.74
N MET A 185 -5.95 1.83 11.81
CA MET A 185 -5.59 2.47 13.08
C MET A 185 -6.81 2.72 13.97
N ARG A 186 -7.90 3.23 13.39
CA ARG A 186 -9.15 3.44 14.12
C ARG A 186 -9.74 2.13 14.66
N ARG A 187 -9.76 1.08 13.85
CA ARG A 187 -10.30 -0.23 14.26
C ARG A 187 -9.45 -0.88 15.36
N ASP A 188 -8.14 -0.75 15.25
CA ASP A 188 -7.18 -1.44 16.10
C ASP A 188 -6.79 -0.58 17.34
N GLY A 189 -7.27 0.67 17.43
CA GLY A 189 -6.99 1.59 18.54
C GLY A 189 -5.58 2.19 18.52
N HIS A 190 -4.86 2.07 17.41
CA HIS A 190 -3.47 2.51 17.23
C HIS A 190 -3.37 4.03 17.05
N ASP A 191 -2.37 4.67 17.67
CA ASP A 191 -2.25 6.13 17.70
C ASP A 191 -1.36 6.68 16.59
N LEU A 192 -0.31 5.97 16.21
CA LEU A 192 0.63 6.40 15.17
C LEU A 192 0.76 5.38 14.04
N GLY A 193 0.79 5.87 12.81
CA GLY A 193 0.94 5.03 11.63
C GLY A 193 1.75 5.68 10.52
N VAL A 194 2.40 4.83 9.72
CA VAL A 194 3.24 5.26 8.60
C VAL A 194 2.79 4.58 7.31
N VAL A 195 2.60 5.38 6.26
CA VAL A 195 2.54 4.91 4.87
C VAL A 195 3.91 5.10 4.24
N SER A 196 4.46 4.11 3.54
CA SER A 196 5.69 4.30 2.78
C SER A 196 5.75 3.48 1.49
N MET A 197 6.42 4.01 0.48
CA MET A 197 6.59 3.35 -0.81
C MET A 197 7.90 3.77 -1.49
N CYS A 198 8.46 2.87 -2.31
CA CYS A 198 9.41 3.24 -3.34
C CYS A 198 8.70 4.01 -4.44
N VAL A 199 9.44 4.89 -5.10
CA VAL A 199 8.96 5.68 -6.23
C VAL A 199 9.93 5.46 -7.38
N GLY A 200 9.37 5.19 -8.57
CA GLY A 200 10.12 4.98 -9.79
C GLY A 200 11.14 6.08 -10.03
N THR A 201 12.20 5.76 -10.77
CA THR A 201 13.35 6.64 -11.08
C THR A 201 14.27 6.99 -9.91
N GLY A 202 14.08 6.36 -8.74
CA GLY A 202 15.05 6.42 -7.64
C GLY A 202 14.63 7.36 -6.51
N MET A 203 13.44 7.15 -5.95
CA MET A 203 12.97 7.91 -4.80
C MET A 203 12.26 7.02 -3.76
N GLY A 204 12.13 7.54 -2.55
CA GLY A 204 11.30 6.96 -1.49
C GLY A 204 10.44 8.04 -0.84
N MET A 205 9.24 7.68 -0.43
CA MET A 205 8.33 8.55 0.32
C MET A 205 7.85 7.84 1.59
N ALA A 206 7.74 8.58 2.68
CA ALA A 206 7.07 8.15 3.89
C ALA A 206 6.14 9.26 4.40
N GLY A 207 4.93 8.92 4.83
CA GLY A 207 3.95 9.82 5.42
C GLY A 207 3.55 9.37 6.82
N LEU A 208 3.58 10.30 7.78
CA LEU A 208 3.21 10.07 9.18
C LEU A 208 1.77 10.50 9.42
N PHE A 209 1.00 9.63 10.05
CA PHE A 209 -0.38 9.87 10.43
C PHE A 209 -0.59 9.61 11.92
N ALA A 210 -1.46 10.40 12.53
CA ALA A 210 -1.92 10.17 13.90
C ALA A 210 -3.43 9.89 13.90
N ARG A 211 -3.87 9.04 14.82
CA ARG A 211 -5.30 8.80 15.06
C ARG A 211 -5.93 10.03 15.68
N GLU A 212 -7.17 10.29 15.29
CA GLU A 212 -8.04 11.26 15.94
C GLU A 212 -9.19 10.49 16.58
N ALA A 213 -9.48 10.81 17.84
CA ALA A 213 -10.53 10.18 18.64
C ALA A 213 -11.89 10.81 18.38
#